data_AF-A0A928I585-F1
#
_entry.id   AF-A0A928I585-F1
#
_cell.length_a   1.000
_cell.length_b   1.000
_cell.length_c   1.000
_cell.angle_alpha   90.00
_cell.angle_beta   90.00
_cell.angle_gamma   90.00
#
_symmetry.space_group_name_H-M   'P 1'
#
loop_
_entity.id
_entity.type
_entity.pdbx_description
1 polymer ?
#
loop_
_entity_poly.entity_id
_entity_poly.type
_entity_poly.pdbx_seq_one_letter_code
_entity_poly.pdbx_strand_id
1 'polypeptide(L)'
;MHPYAYVKDNLMRIREACDARAERLGIKVPKLLAVTKSATSDEVRALVEDFGQTAIAENRTSLFSERYEMFSDEARPEMHLIGSLQTNKVKYIAGKTALIHSLDSLRLAAEIEKQSAKRELRTRVLIEINSGREEAKGGILPEEADAFAEEIKRNYPHLSLSGVMTMAPICATAEEYRPFFRETARIFHRLSDGGMLEGEPVLSMGMSESFEMAIEEGATLIRVGRALFRK
;
A
#
# COMPACT_ATOMS: atom_id res chain seq x y z
N MET A 1 19.67 20.59 -17.39
CA MET A 1 18.37 20.49 -16.71
C MET A 1 18.03 19.01 -16.61
N HIS A 2 17.61 18.52 -15.43
CA HIS A 2 17.30 17.10 -15.27
C HIS A 2 16.10 16.71 -16.16
N PRO A 3 16.16 15.64 -16.98
CA PRO A 3 15.07 15.29 -17.91
C PRO A 3 13.74 14.99 -17.19
N TYR A 4 13.83 14.58 -15.92
CA TYR A 4 12.70 14.29 -15.04
C TYR A 4 12.46 15.35 -13.96
N ALA A 5 12.84 16.62 -14.18
CA ALA A 5 12.64 17.69 -13.21
C ALA A 5 11.17 17.83 -12.76
N TYR A 6 10.20 17.62 -13.65
CA TYR A 6 8.77 17.63 -13.30
C TYR A 6 8.41 16.57 -12.24
N VAL A 7 9.03 15.39 -12.27
CA VAL A 7 8.81 14.34 -11.27
C VAL A 7 9.31 14.80 -9.89
N LYS A 8 10.47 15.45 -9.83
CA LYS A 8 11.02 16.04 -8.60
C LYS A 8 10.09 17.12 -8.05
N ASP A 9 9.66 18.04 -8.90
CA ASP A 9 8.77 19.14 -8.50
C ASP A 9 7.43 18.60 -7.98
N ASN A 10 6.87 17.61 -8.65
CA ASN A 10 5.64 16.94 -8.21
C ASN A 10 5.83 16.21 -6.88
N LEU A 11 6.95 15.48 -6.72
CA LEU A 11 7.28 14.79 -5.47
C LEU A 11 7.36 15.78 -4.30
N MET A 12 8.02 16.93 -4.50
CA MET A 12 8.13 17.98 -3.50
C MET A 12 6.77 18.55 -3.13
N ARG A 13 5.93 18.90 -4.12
CA ARG A 13 4.56 19.39 -3.86
C ARG A 13 3.71 18.39 -3.07
N ILE A 14 3.81 17.10 -3.38
CA ILE A 14 3.08 16.05 -2.67
C ILE A 14 3.58 15.93 -1.21
N ARG A 15 4.90 15.97 -1.00
CA ARG A 15 5.49 15.92 0.35
C ARG A 15 5.10 17.14 1.18
N GLU A 16 5.23 18.35 0.62
CA GLU A 16 4.79 19.59 1.26
C GLU A 16 3.30 19.55 1.60
N ALA A 17 2.47 18.97 0.71
CA ALA A 17 1.06 18.78 1.02
C ALA A 17 0.89 17.86 2.23
N CYS A 18 1.55 16.70 2.25
CA CYS A 18 1.49 15.76 3.38
C CYS A 18 1.94 16.41 4.69
N ASP A 19 3.07 17.13 4.67
CA ASP A 19 3.66 17.79 5.83
C ASP A 19 2.70 18.84 6.40
N ALA A 20 2.16 19.71 5.55
CA ALA A 20 1.23 20.76 5.97
C ALA A 20 -0.06 20.20 6.59
N ARG A 21 -0.60 19.09 6.06
CA ARG A 21 -1.81 18.46 6.63
C ARG A 21 -1.48 17.76 7.95
N ALA A 22 -0.35 17.05 8.02
CA ALA A 22 0.09 16.37 9.23
C ALA A 22 0.35 17.36 10.37
N GLU A 23 1.02 18.48 10.09
CA GLU A 23 1.25 19.57 11.04
C GLU A 23 -0.08 20.17 11.54
N ARG A 24 -0.99 20.52 10.64
CA ARG A 24 -2.30 21.08 10.98
C ARG A 24 -3.12 20.15 11.90
N LEU A 25 -2.99 18.84 11.71
CA LEU A 25 -3.73 17.82 12.47
C LEU A 25 -3.00 17.35 13.74
N GLY A 26 -1.71 17.72 13.91
CA GLY A 26 -0.88 17.24 15.01
C GLY A 26 -0.58 15.73 14.94
N ILE A 27 -0.46 15.18 13.73
CA ILE A 27 -0.18 13.75 13.49
C ILE A 27 1.18 13.53 12.84
N LYS A 28 1.67 12.28 12.85
CA LYS A 28 2.86 11.88 12.10
C LYS A 28 2.60 12.01 10.60
N VAL A 29 3.58 12.51 9.84
CA VAL A 29 3.52 12.58 8.38
C VAL A 29 3.34 11.15 7.81
N PRO A 30 2.32 10.93 6.96
CA PRO A 30 2.09 9.62 6.35
C PRO A 30 3.23 9.25 5.39
N LYS A 31 3.51 7.96 5.28
CA LYS A 31 4.46 7.46 4.30
C LYS A 31 3.90 7.64 2.88
N LEU A 32 4.65 8.32 2.02
CA LEU A 32 4.35 8.41 0.60
C LEU A 32 4.86 7.17 -0.13
N LEU A 33 3.95 6.35 -0.66
CA LEU A 33 4.26 5.23 -1.53
C LEU A 33 4.07 5.64 -3.00
N ALA A 34 5.17 5.71 -3.76
CA ALA A 34 5.14 6.10 -5.16
C ALA A 34 4.65 4.95 -6.04
N VAL A 35 3.52 5.13 -6.72
CA VAL A 35 2.94 4.10 -7.60
C VAL A 35 3.50 4.24 -9.01
N THR A 36 4.36 3.31 -9.40
CA THR A 36 5.23 3.41 -10.60
C THR A 36 4.70 2.64 -11.82
N LYS A 37 3.49 2.10 -11.75
CA LYS A 37 2.88 1.23 -12.79
C LYS A 37 2.81 1.81 -14.21
N SER A 38 2.83 3.14 -14.33
CA SER A 38 2.76 3.88 -15.59
C SER A 38 4.02 4.68 -15.90
N ALA A 39 5.04 4.61 -15.04
CA ALA A 39 6.31 5.29 -15.23
C ALA A 39 7.24 4.44 -16.09
N THR A 40 8.08 5.10 -16.88
CA THR A 40 9.22 4.49 -17.58
C THR A 40 10.31 4.06 -16.60
N SER A 41 11.20 3.16 -17.03
CA SER A 41 12.32 2.70 -16.19
C SER A 41 13.26 3.82 -15.77
N ASP A 42 13.51 4.78 -16.66
CA ASP A 42 14.36 5.93 -16.36
C ASP A 42 13.70 6.90 -15.38
N GLU A 43 12.38 7.11 -15.45
CA GLU A 43 11.64 7.88 -14.45
C GLU A 43 11.71 7.23 -13.06
N VAL A 44 11.58 5.91 -12.99
CA VAL A 44 11.66 5.16 -11.72
C VAL A 44 13.07 5.22 -11.15
N ARG A 45 14.09 5.05 -12.00
CA ARG A 45 15.49 5.20 -11.59
C ARG A 45 15.76 6.59 -11.03
N ALA A 46 15.40 7.63 -11.76
CA ALA A 46 15.56 9.02 -11.30
C ALA A 46 14.83 9.31 -9.99
N LEU A 47 13.60 8.80 -9.85
CA LEU A 47 12.80 8.96 -8.64
C LEU A 47 13.51 8.40 -7.40
N VAL A 48 14.16 7.24 -7.54
CA VAL A 48 14.84 6.55 -6.43
C VAL A 48 16.24 7.12 -6.21
N GLU A 49 17.08 7.12 -7.25
CA GLU A 49 18.51 7.42 -7.16
C GLU A 49 18.77 8.93 -7.04
N ASP A 50 18.07 9.75 -7.82
CA ASP A 50 18.34 11.20 -7.87
C ASP A 50 17.45 12.00 -6.91
N PHE A 51 16.22 11.55 -6.65
CA PHE A 51 15.23 12.27 -5.86
C PHE A 51 14.96 11.64 -4.48
N GLY A 52 15.63 10.53 -4.16
CA GLY A 52 15.64 9.95 -2.82
C GLY A 52 14.29 9.39 -2.39
N GLN A 53 13.46 8.90 -3.32
CA GLN A 53 12.26 8.16 -2.95
C GLN A 53 12.63 6.75 -2.49
N THR A 54 12.24 6.42 -1.26
CA THR A 54 12.65 5.17 -0.60
C THR A 54 11.62 4.06 -0.67
N ALA A 55 10.42 4.32 -1.20
CA ALA A 55 9.36 3.32 -1.31
C ALA A 55 8.58 3.46 -2.62
N ILE A 56 8.44 2.35 -3.35
CA ILE A 56 7.71 2.28 -4.62
C ILE A 56 6.71 1.12 -4.61
N ALA A 57 5.69 1.21 -5.46
CA ALA A 57 4.66 0.21 -5.57
C ALA A 57 4.29 -0.14 -7.01
N GLU A 58 4.11 -1.43 -7.23
CA GLU A 58 3.63 -1.97 -8.49
C GLU A 58 2.29 -2.69 -8.33
N ASN A 59 1.49 -2.70 -9.39
CA ASN A 59 0.18 -3.37 -9.41
C ASN A 59 0.19 -4.71 -10.17
N ARG A 60 1.32 -5.08 -10.76
CA ARG A 60 1.48 -6.34 -11.51
C ARG A 60 2.77 -7.02 -11.08
N THR A 61 2.70 -8.32 -10.86
CA THR A 61 3.86 -9.12 -10.40
C THR A 61 5.00 -9.17 -11.42
N SER A 62 4.70 -9.08 -12.72
CA SER A 62 5.72 -9.00 -13.77
C SER A 62 6.51 -7.70 -13.69
N LEU A 63 5.81 -6.57 -13.60
CA LEU A 63 6.44 -5.25 -13.49
C LEU A 63 7.16 -5.09 -12.15
N PHE A 64 6.60 -5.60 -11.05
CA PHE A 64 7.31 -5.71 -9.78
C PHE A 64 8.65 -6.44 -9.93
N SER A 65 8.66 -7.59 -10.62
CA SER A 65 9.90 -8.35 -10.82
C SER A 65 10.92 -7.56 -11.66
N GLU A 66 10.47 -6.89 -12.72
CA GLU A 66 11.33 -6.01 -13.52
C GLU A 66 11.94 -4.87 -12.68
N ARG A 67 11.13 -4.19 -11.84
CA ARG A 67 11.62 -3.15 -10.94
C ARG A 67 12.57 -3.69 -9.88
N TYR A 68 12.36 -4.91 -9.41
CA TYR A 68 13.21 -5.52 -8.39
C TYR A 68 14.64 -5.75 -8.90
N GLU A 69 14.77 -6.25 -10.14
CA GLU A 69 16.07 -6.50 -10.78
C GLU A 69 16.76 -5.21 -11.27
N MET A 70 16.05 -4.07 -11.28
CA MET A 70 16.60 -2.77 -11.71
C MET A 70 17.62 -2.18 -10.73
N PHE A 71 17.50 -2.54 -9.45
CA PHE A 71 18.27 -1.97 -8.35
C PHE A 71 19.12 -3.04 -7.67
N SER A 72 20.35 -2.68 -7.27
CA SER A 72 21.17 -3.51 -6.39
C SER A 72 20.53 -3.63 -5.00
N ASP A 73 20.95 -4.59 -4.20
CA ASP A 73 20.39 -4.80 -2.86
C ASP A 73 20.55 -3.58 -1.96
N GLU A 74 21.65 -2.83 -2.09
CA GLU A 74 21.95 -1.64 -1.29
C GLU A 74 21.15 -0.40 -1.71
N ALA A 75 20.80 -0.31 -3.01
CA ALA A 75 20.08 0.83 -3.58
C ALA A 75 18.58 0.58 -3.74
N ARG A 76 18.10 -0.65 -3.45
CA ARG A 76 16.71 -1.03 -3.69
C ARG A 76 15.78 -0.29 -2.73
N PRO A 77 14.75 0.43 -3.25
CA PRO A 77 13.73 1.01 -2.39
C PRO A 77 12.88 -0.10 -1.75
N GLU A 78 12.13 0.22 -0.70
CA GLU A 78 11.06 -0.65 -0.25
C GLU A 78 10.06 -0.87 -1.37
N MET A 79 9.86 -2.14 -1.72
CA MET A 79 8.98 -2.52 -2.83
C MET A 79 7.68 -3.11 -2.32
N HIS A 80 6.57 -2.47 -2.66
CA HIS A 80 5.23 -2.88 -2.27
C HIS A 80 4.48 -3.47 -3.47
N LEU A 81 3.62 -4.45 -3.21
CA LEU A 81 2.66 -4.94 -4.21
C LEU A 81 1.24 -4.49 -3.81
N ILE A 82 0.62 -3.69 -4.68
CA ILE A 82 -0.68 -3.05 -4.40
C ILE A 82 -1.82 -3.52 -5.29
N GLY A 83 -1.53 -4.34 -6.31
CA GLY A 83 -2.55 -4.92 -7.18
C GLY A 83 -2.85 -6.36 -6.77
N SER A 84 -3.99 -6.87 -7.23
CA SER A 84 -4.45 -8.23 -6.92
C SER A 84 -3.35 -9.27 -7.16
N LEU A 85 -3.09 -10.07 -6.13
CA LEU A 85 -2.06 -11.11 -6.16
C LEU A 85 -2.69 -12.47 -6.45
N GLN A 86 -2.50 -12.97 -7.67
CA GLN A 86 -2.87 -14.34 -8.01
C GLN A 86 -2.00 -15.34 -7.23
N THR A 87 -2.63 -16.38 -6.68
CA THR A 87 -1.95 -17.41 -5.86
C THR A 87 -0.75 -18.04 -6.56
N ASN A 88 -0.88 -18.40 -7.83
CA ASN A 88 0.23 -18.95 -8.63
C ASN A 88 1.43 -18.00 -8.82
N LYS A 89 1.27 -16.70 -8.53
CA LYS A 89 2.32 -15.68 -8.62
C LYS A 89 3.01 -15.39 -7.29
N VAL A 90 2.47 -15.84 -6.16
CA VAL A 90 3.04 -15.59 -4.81
C VAL A 90 4.50 -16.02 -4.72
N LYS A 91 4.87 -17.15 -5.34
CA LYS A 91 6.24 -17.66 -5.39
C LYS A 91 7.28 -16.69 -5.99
N TYR A 92 6.85 -15.74 -6.82
CA TYR A 92 7.76 -14.73 -7.40
C TYR A 92 7.93 -13.50 -6.49
N ILE A 93 7.06 -13.33 -5.50
CA ILE A 93 6.95 -12.11 -4.69
C ILE A 93 7.40 -12.34 -3.24
N ALA A 94 7.14 -13.52 -2.66
CA ALA A 94 7.57 -13.86 -1.30
C ALA A 94 9.06 -13.58 -1.12
N GLY A 95 9.47 -12.93 -0.03
CA GLY A 95 10.87 -12.55 0.22
C GLY A 95 11.45 -11.42 -0.63
N LYS A 96 10.71 -10.90 -1.62
CA LYS A 96 11.10 -9.70 -2.40
C LYS A 96 10.30 -8.45 -2.02
N THR A 97 9.10 -8.64 -1.48
CA THR A 97 8.17 -7.55 -1.12
C THR A 97 8.39 -7.08 0.31
N ALA A 98 8.35 -5.76 0.51
CA ALA A 98 8.28 -5.13 1.83
C ALA A 98 6.87 -5.26 2.43
N LEU A 99 5.83 -5.22 1.59
CA LEU A 99 4.42 -5.28 2.02
C LEU A 99 3.49 -5.64 0.84
N ILE A 100 2.61 -6.63 1.06
CA ILE A 100 1.50 -6.94 0.13
C ILE A 100 0.25 -6.26 0.66
N HIS A 101 -0.38 -5.41 -0.14
CA HIS A 101 -1.56 -4.64 0.30
C HIS A 101 -2.89 -5.33 0.01
N SER A 102 -2.89 -6.37 -0.83
CA SER A 102 -4.08 -6.93 -1.46
C SER A 102 -4.45 -8.32 -0.89
N LEU A 103 -4.37 -8.51 0.43
CA LEU A 103 -4.81 -9.77 1.03
C LEU A 103 -6.33 -9.75 1.17
N ASP A 104 -7.02 -10.49 0.30
CA ASP A 104 -8.48 -10.45 0.16
C ASP A 104 -9.17 -11.81 0.41
N SER A 105 -8.40 -12.87 0.69
CA SER A 105 -8.94 -14.22 0.80
C SER A 105 -8.04 -15.16 1.59
N LEU A 106 -8.66 -16.12 2.29
CA LEU A 106 -7.93 -17.19 3.00
C LEU A 106 -7.14 -18.09 2.05
N ARG A 107 -7.62 -18.23 0.80
CA ARG A 107 -6.90 -18.95 -0.25
C ARG A 107 -5.57 -18.27 -0.59
N LEU A 108 -5.57 -16.93 -0.68
CA LEU A 108 -4.35 -16.16 -0.88
C LEU A 108 -3.45 -16.23 0.36
N ALA A 109 -4.01 -16.09 1.56
CA ALA A 109 -3.29 -16.24 2.82
C ALA A 109 -2.54 -17.58 2.90
N ALA A 110 -3.21 -18.68 2.59
CA ALA A 110 -2.62 -20.02 2.60
C ALA A 110 -1.46 -20.19 1.63
N GLU A 111 -1.54 -19.57 0.44
CA GLU A 111 -0.42 -19.65 -0.50
C GLU A 111 0.75 -18.73 -0.08
N ILE A 112 0.49 -17.56 0.48
CA ILE A 112 1.54 -16.69 1.07
C ILE A 112 2.25 -17.43 2.22
N GLU A 113 1.49 -18.03 3.13
CA GLU A 113 1.99 -18.81 4.26
C GLU A 113 2.91 -19.93 3.76
N LYS A 114 2.44 -20.74 2.82
CA LYS A 114 3.21 -21.84 2.24
C LYS A 114 4.52 -21.38 1.59
N GLN A 115 4.53 -20.26 0.86
CA GLN A 115 5.75 -19.77 0.22
C GLN A 115 6.70 -19.09 1.21
N SER A 116 6.15 -18.47 2.26
CA SER A 116 6.92 -17.83 3.33
C SER A 116 7.58 -18.87 4.23
N ALA A 117 6.84 -19.90 4.65
CA ALA A 117 7.35 -21.04 5.41
C ALA A 117 8.50 -21.76 4.71
N LYS A 118 8.37 -22.02 3.40
CA LYS A 118 9.43 -22.64 2.58
C LYS A 118 10.75 -21.87 2.56
N ARG A 119 10.72 -20.59 2.88
CA ARG A 119 11.87 -19.68 2.85
C ARG A 119 12.23 -19.16 4.25
N GLU A 120 11.60 -19.71 5.30
CA GLU A 120 11.82 -19.34 6.69
C GLU A 120 11.71 -17.83 6.94
N LEU A 121 10.74 -17.18 6.28
CA LEU A 121 10.49 -15.74 6.38
C LEU A 121 9.06 -15.44 6.82
N ARG A 122 8.84 -14.23 7.35
CA ARG A 122 7.49 -13.70 7.60
C ARG A 122 7.14 -12.63 6.58
N THR A 123 6.05 -12.83 5.85
CA THR A 123 5.58 -11.87 4.84
C THR A 123 4.59 -10.89 5.46
N ARG A 124 4.88 -9.59 5.35
CA ARG A 124 3.97 -8.54 5.79
C ARG A 124 2.82 -8.36 4.80
N VAL A 125 1.60 -8.28 5.34
CA VAL A 125 0.37 -8.18 4.57
C VAL A 125 -0.57 -7.14 5.16
N LEU A 126 -1.39 -6.51 4.31
CA LEU A 126 -2.57 -5.74 4.71
C LEU A 126 -3.82 -6.44 4.20
N ILE A 127 -4.88 -6.44 5.01
CA ILE A 127 -6.20 -6.87 4.57
C ILE A 127 -6.76 -5.80 3.62
N GLU A 128 -7.16 -6.20 2.43
CA GLU A 128 -7.88 -5.32 1.50
C GLU A 128 -9.36 -5.28 1.86
N ILE A 129 -9.86 -4.09 2.19
CA ILE A 129 -11.25 -3.84 2.56
C ILE A 129 -11.98 -3.25 1.36
N ASN A 130 -13.05 -3.93 0.92
CA ASN A 130 -14.00 -3.44 -0.07
C ASN A 130 -15.00 -2.48 0.59
N SER A 131 -14.54 -1.29 0.95
CA SER A 131 -15.37 -0.24 1.57
C SER A 131 -16.52 0.23 0.66
N GLY A 132 -16.36 0.09 -0.66
CA GLY A 132 -17.36 0.44 -1.65
C GLY A 132 -18.45 -0.61 -1.83
N ARG A 133 -18.28 -1.82 -1.29
CA ARG A 133 -19.16 -2.98 -1.51
C ARG A 133 -19.38 -3.25 -3.01
N GLU A 134 -18.35 -3.00 -3.82
CA GLU A 134 -18.41 -3.20 -5.27
C GLU A 134 -18.06 -4.65 -5.60
N GLU A 135 -19.02 -5.45 -6.07
CA GLU A 135 -18.83 -6.88 -6.38
C GLU A 135 -17.71 -7.14 -7.40
N ALA A 136 -17.43 -6.16 -8.27
CA ALA A 136 -16.39 -6.25 -9.28
C ALA A 136 -14.96 -5.96 -8.76
N LYS A 137 -14.83 -5.53 -7.50
CA LYS A 137 -13.54 -5.21 -6.88
C LYS A 137 -13.14 -6.28 -5.87
N GLY A 138 -11.83 -6.41 -5.68
CA GLY A 138 -11.26 -7.27 -4.64
C GLY A 138 -11.49 -6.72 -3.23
N GLY A 139 -10.99 -7.46 -2.26
CA GLY A 139 -11.15 -7.15 -0.84
C GLY A 139 -12.36 -7.81 -0.20
N ILE A 140 -12.27 -7.98 1.11
CA ILE A 140 -13.36 -8.51 1.94
C ILE A 140 -14.32 -7.38 2.35
N LEU A 141 -15.54 -7.73 2.75
CA LEU A 141 -16.49 -6.74 3.24
C LEU A 141 -16.06 -6.21 4.63
N PRO A 142 -16.41 -4.96 4.96
CA PRO A 142 -16.12 -4.33 6.26
C PRO A 142 -16.47 -5.20 7.48
N GLU A 143 -17.61 -5.88 7.43
CA GLU A 143 -18.14 -6.77 8.49
C GLU A 143 -17.37 -8.09 8.64
N GLU A 144 -16.56 -8.48 7.66
CA GLU A 144 -15.77 -9.72 7.69
C GLU A 144 -14.39 -9.51 8.32
N ALA A 145 -13.97 -8.25 8.53
CA ALA A 145 -12.60 -7.89 8.88
C ALA A 145 -12.09 -8.52 10.18
N ASP A 146 -12.92 -8.55 11.22
CA ASP A 146 -12.54 -9.11 12.53
C ASP A 146 -12.31 -10.62 12.42
N ALA A 147 -13.29 -11.36 11.87
CA ALA A 147 -13.19 -12.80 11.67
C ALA A 147 -12.01 -13.17 10.77
N PHE A 148 -11.76 -12.38 9.71
CA PHE A 148 -10.63 -12.59 8.82
C PHE A 148 -9.30 -12.39 9.55
N ALA A 149 -9.15 -11.30 10.31
CA ALA A 149 -7.92 -11.02 11.06
C ALA A 149 -7.63 -12.11 12.12
N GLU A 150 -8.64 -12.58 12.83
CA GLU A 150 -8.52 -13.68 13.80
C GLU A 150 -8.04 -14.98 13.13
N GLU A 151 -8.62 -15.31 11.98
CA GLU A 151 -8.24 -16.48 11.17
C GLU A 151 -6.78 -16.38 10.69
N ILE A 152 -6.36 -15.21 10.19
CA ILE A 152 -4.96 -14.95 9.81
C ILE A 152 -4.02 -15.18 11.00
N LYS A 153 -4.31 -14.55 12.15
CA LYS A 153 -3.44 -14.60 13.33
C LYS A 153 -3.34 -16.00 13.92
N ARG A 154 -4.42 -16.78 13.90
CA ARG A 154 -4.46 -18.13 14.47
C ARG A 154 -3.72 -19.15 13.60
N ASN A 155 -3.88 -19.10 12.28
CA ASN A 155 -3.54 -20.22 11.41
C ASN A 155 -2.36 -19.96 10.46
N TYR A 156 -1.84 -18.72 10.38
CA TYR A 156 -0.82 -18.35 9.38
C TYR A 156 0.39 -17.65 10.04
N PRO A 157 1.25 -18.38 10.78
CA PRO A 157 2.34 -17.81 11.55
C PRO A 157 3.43 -17.12 10.72
N HIS A 158 3.56 -17.44 9.43
CA HIS A 158 4.49 -16.78 8.51
C HIS A 158 3.87 -15.57 7.80
N LEU A 159 2.63 -15.21 8.11
CA LEU A 159 2.08 -13.89 7.80
C LEU A 159 2.30 -12.97 9.00
N SER A 160 2.61 -11.71 8.69
CA SER A 160 2.61 -10.62 9.66
C SER A 160 1.53 -9.64 9.25
N LEU A 161 0.40 -9.66 9.96
CA LEU A 161 -0.74 -8.80 9.67
C LEU A 161 -0.39 -7.37 10.09
N SER A 162 0.00 -6.54 9.13
CA SER A 162 0.53 -5.19 9.38
C SER A 162 -0.54 -4.09 9.31
N GLY A 163 -1.81 -4.41 9.03
CA GLY A 163 -2.89 -3.42 8.98
C GLY A 163 -3.90 -3.68 7.87
N VAL A 164 -4.49 -2.59 7.36
CA VAL A 164 -5.56 -2.66 6.35
C VAL A 164 -5.30 -1.69 5.20
N MET A 165 -5.90 -2.00 4.07
CA MET A 165 -5.86 -1.20 2.85
C MET A 165 -7.26 -1.04 2.29
N THR A 166 -7.56 0.10 1.68
CA THR A 166 -8.74 0.20 0.82
C THR A 166 -8.46 0.95 -0.48
N MET A 167 -9.21 0.60 -1.52
CA MET A 167 -9.44 1.43 -2.70
C MET A 167 -10.91 1.84 -2.75
N ALA A 168 -11.20 3.05 -2.24
CA ALA A 168 -12.52 3.63 -2.34
C ALA A 168 -13.01 3.71 -3.82
N PRO A 169 -14.33 3.71 -4.06
CA PRO A 169 -14.92 4.00 -5.35
C PRO A 169 -14.39 5.29 -5.97
N ILE A 170 -14.52 5.45 -7.29
CA ILE A 170 -14.23 6.74 -7.92
C ILE A 170 -15.36 7.70 -7.54
N CYS A 171 -15.02 8.74 -6.78
CA CYS A 171 -15.94 9.79 -6.39
C CYS A 171 -15.69 11.08 -7.17
N ALA A 172 -16.71 11.94 -7.26
CA ALA A 172 -16.62 13.21 -8.00
C ALA A 172 -15.88 14.29 -7.20
N THR A 173 -15.93 14.23 -5.87
CA THR A 173 -15.28 15.19 -4.97
C THR A 173 -14.43 14.47 -3.92
N ALA A 174 -13.46 15.19 -3.35
CA ALA A 174 -12.63 14.65 -2.27
C ALA A 174 -13.45 14.26 -1.04
N GLU A 175 -14.49 15.04 -0.71
CA GLU A 175 -15.34 14.82 0.46
C GLU A 175 -16.18 13.54 0.37
N GLU A 176 -16.59 13.15 -0.84
CA GLU A 176 -17.31 11.89 -1.07
C GLU A 176 -16.48 10.63 -0.74
N TYR A 177 -15.15 10.75 -0.66
CA TYR A 177 -14.28 9.65 -0.21
C TYR A 177 -14.35 9.43 1.31
N ARG A 178 -14.75 10.46 2.07
CA ARG A 178 -14.67 10.49 3.54
C ARG A 178 -15.38 9.29 4.21
N PRO A 179 -16.60 8.88 3.82
CA PRO A 179 -17.27 7.74 4.45
C PRO A 179 -16.48 6.43 4.32
N PHE A 180 -15.88 6.18 3.16
CA PHE A 180 -15.10 4.99 2.88
C PHE A 180 -13.80 4.94 3.69
N PHE A 181 -13.10 6.07 3.77
CA PHE A 181 -11.88 6.19 4.58
C PHE A 181 -12.20 6.07 6.07
N ARG A 182 -13.28 6.69 6.54
CA ARG A 182 -13.72 6.60 7.93
C ARG A 182 -14.09 5.18 8.36
N GLU A 183 -14.81 4.44 7.51
CA GLU A 183 -15.14 3.03 7.78
C GLU A 183 -13.87 2.19 7.88
N THR A 184 -12.93 2.37 6.94
CA THR A 184 -11.66 1.66 6.93
C THR A 184 -10.79 2.02 8.15
N ALA A 185 -10.76 3.30 8.55
CA ALA A 185 -10.06 3.75 9.75
C ALA A 185 -10.65 3.14 11.03
N ARG A 186 -11.98 3.01 11.14
CA ARG A 186 -12.62 2.34 12.27
C ARG A 186 -12.24 0.87 12.36
N ILE A 187 -12.14 0.17 11.23
CA ILE A 187 -11.66 -1.22 11.19
C ILE A 187 -10.20 -1.27 11.64
N PHE A 188 -9.35 -0.40 11.09
CA PHE A 188 -7.94 -0.30 11.46
C PHE A 188 -7.74 -0.12 12.97
N HIS A 189 -8.41 0.86 13.57
CA HIS A 189 -8.30 1.12 15.01
C HIS A 189 -8.82 -0.06 15.83
N ARG A 190 -9.96 -0.65 15.45
CA ARG A 190 -10.51 -1.82 16.14
C ARG A 190 -9.53 -3.00 16.14
N LEU A 191 -8.93 -3.31 14.99
CA LEU A 191 -7.93 -4.38 14.88
C LEU A 191 -6.63 -4.04 15.64
N SER A 192 -6.21 -2.78 15.62
CA SER A 192 -5.03 -2.30 16.36
C SER A 192 -5.23 -2.42 17.87
N ASP A 193 -6.34 -1.90 18.39
CA ASP A 193 -6.67 -1.89 19.81
C ASP A 193 -6.95 -3.30 20.34
N GLY A 194 -7.47 -4.19 19.48
CA GLY A 194 -7.61 -5.62 19.76
C GLY A 194 -6.29 -6.40 19.71
N GLY A 195 -5.16 -5.75 19.42
CA GLY A 195 -3.84 -6.38 19.32
C GLY A 195 -3.71 -7.37 18.16
N MET A 196 -4.51 -7.22 17.11
CA MET A 196 -4.47 -8.10 15.92
C MET A 196 -3.35 -7.73 14.95
N LEU A 197 -2.90 -6.47 14.98
CA LEU A 197 -1.87 -5.96 14.08
C LEU A 197 -0.47 -6.10 14.69
N GLU A 198 0.51 -6.35 13.83
CA GLU A 198 1.91 -6.52 14.19
C GLU A 198 2.81 -5.43 13.61
N GLY A 199 3.88 -5.10 14.34
CA GLY A 199 4.84 -4.06 13.92
C GLY A 199 4.26 -2.65 14.02
N GLU A 200 4.74 -1.73 13.19
CA GLU A 200 4.12 -0.41 13.02
C GLU A 200 2.88 -0.56 12.12
N PRO A 201 1.66 -0.37 12.66
CA PRO A 201 0.44 -0.62 11.90
C PRO A 201 0.26 0.36 10.74
N VAL A 202 -0.22 -0.17 9.62
CA VAL A 202 -0.38 0.56 8.36
C VAL A 202 -1.86 0.68 7.99
N LEU A 203 -2.34 1.92 7.85
CA LEU A 203 -3.62 2.25 7.24
C LEU A 203 -3.34 2.81 5.84
N SER A 204 -3.45 1.94 4.84
CA SER A 204 -3.14 2.28 3.45
C SER A 204 -4.39 2.75 2.72
N MET A 205 -4.53 4.06 2.53
CA MET A 205 -5.64 4.64 1.77
C MET A 205 -5.26 6.01 1.21
N GLY A 206 -6.05 6.50 0.24
CA GLY A 206 -5.75 7.75 -0.46
C GLY A 206 -4.89 7.58 -1.71
N MET A 207 -5.36 8.17 -2.80
CA MET A 207 -4.68 8.22 -4.10
C MET A 207 -4.48 9.66 -4.56
N SER A 208 -3.98 9.89 -5.78
CA SER A 208 -3.67 11.23 -6.29
C SER A 208 -4.78 12.29 -6.12
N GLU A 209 -6.05 11.92 -6.12
CA GLU A 209 -7.20 12.84 -5.98
C GLU A 209 -7.79 12.89 -4.57
N SER A 210 -7.35 12.02 -3.67
CA SER A 210 -8.02 11.80 -2.38
C SER A 210 -7.06 11.62 -1.21
N PHE A 211 -5.74 11.72 -1.43
CA PHE A 211 -4.76 11.47 -0.37
C PHE A 211 -4.89 12.50 0.76
N GLU A 212 -5.21 13.76 0.48
CA GLU A 212 -5.40 14.76 1.55
C GLU A 212 -6.55 14.38 2.49
N MET A 213 -7.68 13.93 1.92
CA MET A 213 -8.81 13.41 2.68
C MET A 213 -8.43 12.13 3.44
N ALA A 214 -7.66 11.25 2.81
CA ALA A 214 -7.17 10.04 3.50
C ALA A 214 -6.33 10.39 4.74
N ILE A 215 -5.48 11.44 4.67
CA ILE A 215 -4.68 11.91 5.80
C ILE A 215 -5.58 12.46 6.92
N GLU A 216 -6.58 13.25 6.57
CA GLU A 216 -7.56 13.77 7.54
C GLU A 216 -8.34 12.66 8.27
N GLU A 217 -8.56 11.51 7.62
CA GLU A 217 -9.19 10.33 8.24
C GLU A 217 -8.17 9.31 8.78
N GLY A 218 -6.89 9.70 8.91
CA GLY A 218 -5.88 8.95 9.67
C GLY A 218 -4.99 7.99 8.86
N ALA A 219 -4.91 8.13 7.54
CA ALA A 219 -4.01 7.31 6.72
C ALA A 219 -2.56 7.43 7.19
N THR A 220 -1.88 6.29 7.36
CA THR A 220 -0.45 6.25 7.69
C THR A 220 0.42 6.00 6.46
N LEU A 221 -0.19 5.58 5.34
CA LEU A 221 0.47 5.40 4.06
C LEU A 221 -0.48 5.76 2.90
N ILE A 222 -0.05 6.70 2.06
CA ILE A 222 -0.78 7.14 0.85
C ILE A 222 -0.13 6.59 -0.42
N ARG A 223 -0.93 6.35 -1.47
CA ARG A 223 -0.46 5.71 -2.72
C ARG A 223 -0.63 6.64 -3.91
N VAL A 224 0.43 7.33 -4.32
CA VAL A 224 0.35 8.39 -5.35
C VAL A 224 1.09 7.99 -6.62
N GLY A 225 0.40 8.02 -7.76
CA GLY A 225 0.98 7.71 -9.08
C GLY A 225 0.75 8.82 -10.10
N ARG A 226 -0.51 9.08 -10.48
CA ARG A 226 -0.83 10.06 -11.53
C ARG A 226 -0.27 11.45 -11.23
N ALA A 227 -0.46 11.94 -10.00
CA ALA A 227 0.07 13.25 -9.59
C ALA A 227 1.61 13.31 -9.58
N LEU A 228 2.30 12.16 -9.52
CA LEU A 228 3.77 12.12 -9.49
C LEU A 228 4.36 12.22 -10.91
N PHE A 229 3.79 11.50 -11.87
CA PHE A 229 4.36 11.34 -13.22
C PHE A 229 3.66 12.18 -14.31
N ARG A 230 2.68 13.01 -13.95
CA ARG A 230 2.06 13.95 -14.90
C ARG A 230 2.99 15.13 -15.17
N LYS A 231 3.21 15.43 -16.45
CA LYS A 231 3.91 16.65 -16.90
C LYS A 231 3.02 17.87 -16.82
#